data_AF-A0A1I5T4L2-F1
#
_entry.id   AF-A0A1I5T4L2-F1
#
_cell.length_a   1.000
_cell.length_b   1.000
_cell.length_c   1.000
_cell.angle_alpha   90.00
_cell.angle_beta   90.00
_cell.angle_gamma   90.00
#
_symmetry.space_group_name_H-M   'P 1'
#
loop_
_entity.id
_entity.type
_entity.pdbx_description
1 polymer ?
#
loop_
_entity_poly.entity_id
_entity_poly.type
_entity_poly.pdbx_seq_one_letter_code
_entity_poly.pdbx_strand_id
1 'polypeptide(L)'
;MMKHTRPLTLLLTLILTLSLTAPAAAYNSGCLVPQKKTYSTAFADTKGAWCEAAVKTVYEAGLMDGKSASAFDPSGSLTYAQILVITARLHALLHGGDGVLPAAAAGQAWYQPAVDYLTAQVTQDTEAAYYLQSMLEDGDYLAFMAAEPCDRYDFVWCLAAVLPESALTPINAITQLPDTGDTDILRFYNAGILTGSDQYGTFSGFDFLNRGQAAAMLARIVDPAQRVKFTPEVLVMSQAVLGLAPETPMLTVGDFTVNAELYTYALTSSIGNMEMDHYFSYYDEYPDYFEAYLADEAFEGLFAEYLLEKYGIDVEASIDWNTPDKGGMSPAQKVREDTLASLKQFAELFNHQAAYPLTAAQRAELQESLPYWQEYGYSAALAEQELTSLYLLENLTAKHTMSASDLNRYLTEQGYVYGLYVVLYRGDYRSYEYSDDAAAKAAAEKARQQISAHLDDTEYIEYLIWKYSEDYSSSPDLIPLEGFSEANQAALKNLRVGQVSQVLTEEDRYAVVLKLDPSDNTYVSELAASIPAMAQLTEWAESSKVTTAAAYDAVDVASAAAAYDALMG
;
A
#
# COMPACT_ATOMS: atom_id res chain seq x y z
N MET A 1 -51.85 53.89 -39.57
CA MET A 1 -50.77 54.81 -40.02
C MET A 1 -49.55 54.56 -39.15
N MET A 2 -48.42 54.23 -39.80
CA MET A 2 -47.00 54.34 -39.39
C MET A 2 -46.65 54.26 -37.88
N LYS A 3 -45.95 53.24 -37.37
CA LYS A 3 -44.57 52.73 -37.62
C LYS A 3 -43.55 53.19 -36.56
N HIS A 4 -42.88 52.18 -35.99
CA HIS A 4 -41.47 52.11 -35.58
C HIS A 4 -41.06 52.27 -34.09
N THR A 5 -41.03 51.12 -33.41
CA THR A 5 -39.82 50.44 -32.87
C THR A 5 -38.71 51.33 -32.28
N ARG A 6 -38.69 51.49 -30.95
CA ARG A 6 -37.47 51.70 -30.13
C ARG A 6 -37.68 51.23 -28.68
N PRO A 7 -37.55 49.92 -28.39
CA PRO A 7 -36.88 49.56 -27.13
C PRO A 7 -35.81 48.44 -27.29
N LEU A 8 -35.56 47.97 -28.51
CA LEU A 8 -34.61 46.87 -28.75
C LEU A 8 -33.13 47.32 -28.75
N THR A 9 -32.86 48.61 -28.96
CA THR A 9 -31.47 49.12 -29.12
C THR A 9 -30.77 49.44 -27.79
N LEU A 10 -31.53 49.65 -26.70
CA LEU A 10 -30.98 49.89 -25.35
C LEU A 10 -30.68 48.58 -24.60
N LEU A 11 -31.43 47.50 -24.87
CA LEU A 11 -31.14 46.19 -24.29
C LEU A 11 -29.94 45.52 -24.99
N LEU A 12 -29.75 45.74 -26.31
CA LEU A 12 -28.60 45.19 -27.04
C LEU A 12 -27.26 45.87 -26.66
N THR A 13 -27.28 47.13 -26.22
CA THR A 13 -26.05 47.86 -25.82
C THR A 13 -25.63 47.57 -24.38
N LEU A 14 -26.58 47.22 -23.49
CA LEU A 14 -26.26 46.77 -22.13
C LEU A 14 -25.76 45.31 -22.10
N ILE A 15 -26.24 44.45 -23.02
CA ILE A 15 -25.78 43.06 -23.12
C ILE A 15 -24.41 42.95 -23.82
N LEU A 16 -24.05 43.89 -24.71
CA LEU A 16 -22.72 43.93 -25.34
C LEU A 16 -21.62 44.62 -24.51
N THR A 17 -21.95 45.21 -23.35
CA THR A 17 -20.97 45.84 -22.44
C THR A 17 -20.70 45.04 -21.16
N LEU A 18 -21.39 43.91 -20.96
CA LEU A 18 -21.17 42.97 -19.86
C LEU A 18 -20.53 41.65 -20.30
N SER A 19 -20.14 41.52 -21.58
CA SER A 19 -19.54 40.31 -22.15
C SER A 19 -18.14 40.51 -22.73
N LEU A 20 -17.40 41.53 -22.28
CA LEU A 20 -15.99 41.70 -22.62
C LEU A 20 -15.17 42.04 -21.37
N THR A 21 -14.06 41.33 -21.25
CA THR A 21 -12.97 41.42 -20.27
C THR A 21 -13.22 40.77 -18.91
N ALA A 22 -13.20 39.43 -18.87
CA ALA A 22 -12.26 38.83 -17.90
C ALA A 22 -10.88 39.39 -18.27
N PRO A 23 -10.08 39.91 -17.34
CA PRO A 23 -8.70 40.25 -17.68
C PRO A 23 -8.06 38.91 -18.05
N ALA A 24 -7.79 38.70 -19.34
CA ALA A 24 -6.75 37.80 -19.75
C ALA A 24 -5.52 38.28 -18.97
N ALA A 25 -5.10 37.52 -17.96
CA ALA A 25 -3.99 37.91 -17.11
C ALA A 25 -2.82 38.22 -18.02
N ALA A 26 -2.51 39.51 -18.14
CA ALA A 26 -1.25 39.94 -18.71
C ALA A 26 -0.18 39.35 -17.80
N TYR A 27 0.88 38.82 -18.39
CA TYR A 27 2.01 38.29 -17.65
C TYR A 27 2.47 39.36 -16.65
N ASN A 28 2.23 39.11 -15.35
CA ASN A 28 2.29 40.15 -14.34
C ASN A 28 3.70 40.22 -13.74
N SER A 29 4.06 41.36 -13.15
CA SER A 29 5.39 41.55 -12.56
C SER A 29 5.64 40.74 -11.28
N GLY A 30 4.63 40.04 -10.77
CA GLY A 30 4.69 39.15 -9.62
C GLY A 30 4.84 37.66 -9.97
N CYS A 31 4.93 37.30 -11.26
CA CYS A 31 5.25 35.94 -11.68
C CYS A 31 6.66 35.54 -11.20
N LEU A 32 6.80 34.30 -10.70
CA LEU A 32 8.11 33.74 -10.29
C LEU A 32 8.98 33.41 -11.49
N VAL A 33 8.36 32.98 -12.58
CA VAL A 33 9.00 32.72 -13.87
C VAL A 33 8.75 33.94 -14.76
N PRO A 34 9.72 34.41 -15.56
CA PRO A 34 9.53 35.53 -16.49
C PRO A 34 8.95 35.07 -17.84
N GLN A 35 8.25 35.99 -18.53
CA GLN A 35 7.68 35.70 -19.85
C GLN A 35 8.79 35.47 -20.88
N LYS A 36 8.74 34.33 -21.57
CA LYS A 36 9.68 33.99 -22.66
C LYS A 36 9.01 33.99 -24.03
N LYS A 37 7.70 33.73 -24.10
CA LYS A 37 6.91 33.66 -25.34
C LYS A 37 5.68 34.54 -25.27
N THR A 38 5.18 34.97 -26.44
CA THR A 38 3.90 35.67 -26.57
C THR A 38 2.86 34.70 -27.13
N TYR A 39 1.74 34.53 -26.44
CA TYR A 39 0.65 33.66 -26.90
C TYR A 39 -0.30 34.41 -27.84
N SER A 40 0.13 34.57 -29.08
CA SER A 40 -0.59 35.39 -30.09
C SER A 40 -1.79 34.69 -30.70
N THR A 41 -1.78 33.35 -30.76
CA THR A 41 -2.89 32.53 -31.27
C THR A 41 -3.18 31.42 -30.28
N ALA A 42 -4.42 31.36 -29.80
CA ALA A 42 -4.85 30.29 -28.91
C ALA A 42 -4.91 28.94 -29.64
N PHE A 43 -4.43 27.89 -29.00
CA PHE A 43 -4.64 26.51 -29.44
C PHE A 43 -6.15 26.23 -29.58
N ALA A 44 -6.53 25.54 -30.66
CA ALA A 44 -7.94 25.39 -31.00
C ALA A 44 -8.70 24.50 -30.02
N ASP A 45 -8.03 23.49 -29.49
CA ASP A 45 -8.52 22.44 -28.60
C ASP A 45 -8.55 22.84 -27.11
N THR A 46 -8.10 24.04 -26.76
CA THR A 46 -8.16 24.56 -25.38
C THR A 46 -9.21 25.65 -25.19
N LYS A 47 -9.86 26.13 -26.25
CA LYS A 47 -10.86 27.19 -26.19
C LYS A 47 -12.08 26.75 -25.36
N GLY A 48 -12.34 27.45 -24.26
CA GLY A 48 -13.41 27.15 -23.32
C GLY A 48 -13.12 25.95 -22.40
N ALA A 49 -11.94 25.34 -22.48
CA ALA A 49 -11.53 24.28 -21.57
C ALA A 49 -11.15 24.88 -20.20
N TRP A 50 -11.35 24.10 -19.14
CA TRP A 50 -11.03 24.50 -17.77
C TRP A 50 -9.56 24.90 -17.58
N CYS A 51 -8.65 24.37 -18.41
CA CYS A 51 -7.21 24.65 -18.37
C CYS A 51 -6.77 25.76 -19.34
N GLU A 52 -7.66 26.42 -20.08
CA GLU A 52 -7.27 27.39 -21.14
C GLU A 52 -6.31 28.48 -20.64
N ALA A 53 -6.63 29.09 -19.49
CA ALA A 53 -5.81 30.13 -18.88
C ALA A 53 -4.45 29.58 -18.41
N ALA A 54 -4.45 28.39 -17.82
CA ALA A 54 -3.22 27.73 -17.37
C ALA A 54 -2.30 27.40 -18.55
N VAL A 55 -2.87 26.87 -19.64
CA VAL A 55 -2.14 26.57 -20.89
C VAL A 55 -1.48 27.83 -21.44
N LYS A 56 -2.18 28.97 -21.46
CA LYS A 56 -1.59 30.26 -21.83
C LYS A 56 -0.39 30.59 -20.95
N THR A 57 -0.52 30.50 -19.63
CA THR A 57 0.55 30.84 -18.68
C THR A 57 1.80 29.99 -18.89
N VAL A 58 1.66 28.67 -18.98
CA VAL A 58 2.81 27.77 -19.15
C VAL A 58 3.46 27.86 -20.52
N TYR A 59 2.67 28.19 -21.55
CA TYR A 59 3.19 28.49 -22.88
C TYR A 59 4.01 29.78 -22.88
N GLU A 60 3.47 30.86 -22.31
CA GLU A 60 4.16 32.16 -22.23
C GLU A 60 5.42 32.09 -21.36
N ALA A 61 5.42 31.26 -20.32
CA ALA A 61 6.60 30.96 -19.51
C ALA A 61 7.67 30.13 -20.26
N GLY A 62 7.29 29.45 -21.35
CA GLY A 62 8.19 28.58 -22.10
C GLY A 62 8.36 27.18 -21.50
N LEU A 63 7.54 26.80 -20.51
CA LEU A 63 7.60 25.49 -19.87
C LEU A 63 7.02 24.39 -20.77
N MET A 64 5.83 24.65 -21.34
CA MET A 64 5.13 23.69 -22.21
C MET A 64 4.85 24.28 -23.58
N ASP A 65 4.96 23.45 -24.60
CA ASP A 65 4.56 23.75 -25.98
C ASP A 65 3.37 22.88 -26.39
N GLY A 66 2.65 23.29 -27.45
CA GLY A 66 1.63 22.44 -28.06
C GLY A 66 2.24 21.27 -28.82
N LYS A 67 1.50 20.17 -28.98
CA LYS A 67 1.90 19.04 -29.84
C LYS A 67 1.98 19.46 -31.32
N SER A 68 1.30 20.55 -31.68
CA SER A 68 1.45 21.22 -32.97
C SER A 68 1.29 22.73 -32.81
N ALA A 69 1.45 23.47 -33.91
CA ALA A 69 1.23 24.92 -33.91
C ALA A 69 -0.21 25.33 -33.54
N SER A 70 -1.20 24.44 -33.66
CA SER A 70 -2.61 24.77 -33.44
C SER A 70 -3.30 23.91 -32.38
N ALA A 71 -2.62 22.92 -31.78
CA ALA A 71 -3.21 22.03 -30.78
C ALA A 71 -2.26 21.79 -29.60
N PHE A 72 -2.82 21.87 -28.39
CA PHE A 72 -2.09 21.61 -27.14
C PHE A 72 -2.19 20.16 -26.66
N ASP A 73 -3.32 19.52 -26.94
CA ASP A 73 -3.75 18.20 -26.45
C ASP A 73 -3.88 18.15 -24.92
N PRO A 74 -4.87 18.84 -24.31
CA PRO A 74 -5.01 18.94 -22.86
C PRO A 74 -5.40 17.62 -22.19
N SER A 75 -6.11 16.73 -22.88
CA SER A 75 -6.47 15.39 -22.39
C SER A 75 -5.40 14.34 -22.64
N GLY A 76 -4.40 14.64 -23.48
CA GLY A 76 -3.31 13.71 -23.76
C GLY A 76 -2.45 13.48 -22.52
N SER A 77 -1.99 12.24 -22.37
CA SER A 77 -1.04 11.86 -21.31
C SER A 77 0.25 12.67 -21.39
N LEU A 78 0.82 12.95 -20.22
CA LEU A 78 2.15 13.51 -20.01
C LEU A 78 3.13 12.37 -19.74
N THR A 79 4.29 12.37 -20.39
CA THR A 79 5.26 11.26 -20.26
C THR A 79 6.43 11.58 -19.33
N TYR A 80 7.15 10.56 -18.85
CA TYR A 80 8.37 10.72 -18.06
C TYR A 80 9.42 11.64 -18.72
N ALA A 81 9.69 11.44 -20.01
CA ALA A 81 10.60 12.33 -20.74
C ALA A 81 10.13 13.79 -20.77
N GLN A 82 8.81 14.02 -20.81
CA GLN A 82 8.25 15.37 -20.81
C GLN A 82 8.37 16.06 -19.44
N ILE A 83 8.16 15.33 -18.33
CA ILE A 83 8.33 15.91 -17.00
C ILE A 83 9.78 16.31 -16.76
N LEU A 84 10.76 15.49 -17.18
CA LEU A 84 12.19 15.86 -17.05
C LEU A 84 12.52 17.14 -17.82
N VAL A 85 12.00 17.28 -19.04
CA VAL A 85 12.19 18.50 -19.83
C VAL A 85 11.53 19.71 -19.18
N ILE A 86 10.31 19.56 -18.66
CA ILE A 86 9.60 20.62 -17.94
C ILE A 86 10.39 21.04 -16.69
N THR A 87 10.85 20.08 -15.90
CA THR A 87 11.62 20.28 -14.66
C THR A 87 12.94 20.99 -14.94
N ALA A 88 13.69 20.56 -15.96
CA ALA A 88 14.92 21.22 -16.40
C ALA A 88 14.69 22.67 -16.81
N ARG A 89 13.64 22.93 -17.60
CA ARG A 89 13.26 24.29 -18.02
C ARG A 89 12.87 25.16 -16.84
N LEU A 90 12.06 24.63 -15.93
CA LEU A 90 11.61 25.34 -14.73
C LEU A 90 12.81 25.73 -13.87
N HIS A 91 13.70 24.78 -13.58
CA HIS A 91 14.93 25.04 -12.83
C HIS A 91 15.77 26.14 -13.52
N ALA A 92 16.02 26.03 -14.82
CA ALA A 92 16.79 27.03 -15.57
C ALA A 92 16.17 28.43 -15.50
N LEU A 93 14.85 28.52 -15.63
CA LEU A 93 14.12 29.79 -15.59
C LEU A 93 14.16 30.45 -14.20
N LEU A 94 14.02 29.66 -13.14
CA LEU A 94 14.09 30.14 -11.75
C LEU A 94 15.49 30.62 -11.36
N HIS A 95 16.54 30.11 -12.03
CA HIS A 95 17.94 30.46 -11.79
C HIS A 95 18.48 31.50 -12.80
N GLY A 96 17.60 32.25 -13.46
CA GLY A 96 17.97 33.37 -14.33
C GLY A 96 18.36 33.00 -15.76
N GLY A 97 18.23 31.73 -16.14
CA GLY A 97 18.37 31.25 -17.51
C GLY A 97 17.19 31.64 -18.42
N ASP A 98 17.25 31.17 -19.66
CA ASP A 98 16.20 31.38 -20.65
C ASP A 98 15.25 30.18 -20.83
N GLY A 99 15.52 29.06 -20.15
CA GLY A 99 14.75 27.82 -20.27
C GLY A 99 14.97 27.09 -21.60
N VAL A 100 15.97 27.48 -22.40
CA VAL A 100 16.29 26.80 -23.66
C VAL A 100 17.33 25.73 -23.39
N LEU A 101 16.95 24.46 -23.63
CA LEU A 101 17.87 23.33 -23.58
C LEU A 101 18.57 23.16 -24.94
N PRO A 102 19.83 22.68 -24.98
CA PRO A 102 20.50 22.40 -26.24
C PRO A 102 19.78 21.27 -27.01
N ALA A 103 20.00 21.20 -28.32
CA ALA A 103 19.49 20.10 -29.12
C ALA A 103 20.24 18.80 -28.77
N ALA A 104 19.52 17.67 -28.73
CA ALA A 104 20.14 16.37 -28.55
C ALA A 104 21.14 16.07 -29.68
N ALA A 105 22.28 15.46 -29.36
CA ALA A 105 23.24 15.05 -30.36
C ALA A 105 22.68 13.92 -31.24
N ALA A 106 23.28 13.71 -32.42
CA ALA A 106 22.87 12.64 -33.31
C ALA A 106 22.96 11.27 -32.61
N GLY A 107 21.84 10.54 -32.55
CA GLY A 107 21.74 9.24 -31.89
C GLY A 107 21.38 9.29 -30.40
N GLN A 108 21.30 10.48 -29.78
CA GLN A 108 20.78 10.62 -28.41
C GLN A 108 19.25 10.72 -28.41
N ALA A 109 18.64 10.32 -27.29
CA ALA A 109 17.24 10.56 -27.03
C ALA A 109 16.94 12.07 -26.99
N TRP A 110 15.76 12.48 -27.45
CA TRP A 110 15.39 13.90 -27.58
C TRP A 110 15.35 14.65 -26.24
N TYR A 111 15.17 13.93 -25.13
CA TYR A 111 15.14 14.45 -23.77
C TYR A 111 16.52 14.41 -23.07
N GLN A 112 17.56 13.82 -23.68
CA GLN A 112 18.89 13.71 -23.09
C GLN A 112 19.46 15.05 -22.60
N PRO A 113 19.30 16.18 -23.31
CA PRO A 113 19.74 17.49 -22.81
C PRO A 113 19.12 17.90 -21.48
N ALA A 114 17.91 17.44 -21.17
CA ALA A 114 17.27 17.70 -19.87
C ALA A 114 17.90 16.85 -18.77
N VAL A 115 18.19 15.58 -19.06
CA VAL A 115 18.90 14.67 -18.15
C VAL A 115 20.27 15.26 -17.79
N ASP A 116 21.08 15.58 -18.81
CA ASP A 116 22.42 16.15 -18.62
C ASP A 116 22.37 17.46 -17.80
N TYR A 117 21.36 18.30 -18.07
CA TYR A 117 21.17 19.55 -17.33
C TYR A 117 20.81 19.29 -15.86
N LEU A 118 19.82 18.42 -15.59
CA LEU A 118 19.37 18.15 -14.22
C LEU A 118 20.46 17.46 -13.40
N THR A 119 21.15 16.46 -13.95
CA THR A 119 22.27 15.79 -13.29
C THR A 119 23.37 16.78 -12.90
N ALA A 120 23.63 17.79 -13.73
CA ALA A 120 24.65 18.80 -13.47
C ALA A 120 24.21 19.91 -12.49
N GLN A 121 22.91 20.13 -12.29
CA GLN A 121 22.40 21.30 -11.56
C GLN A 121 21.70 20.95 -10.24
N VAL A 122 21.11 19.76 -10.12
CA VAL A 122 20.35 19.35 -8.93
C VAL A 122 21.28 18.69 -7.92
N THR A 123 21.35 19.22 -6.71
CA THR A 123 22.09 18.62 -5.58
C THR A 123 21.17 17.73 -4.75
N GLN A 124 21.69 16.62 -4.22
CA GLN A 124 20.93 15.62 -3.44
C GLN A 124 20.70 16.07 -1.99
N ASP A 125 20.15 17.27 -1.79
CA ASP A 125 20.00 17.87 -0.46
C ASP A 125 18.59 17.66 0.13
N THR A 126 17.69 17.03 -0.63
CA THR A 126 16.31 16.70 -0.25
C THR A 126 15.93 15.32 -0.77
N GLU A 127 14.93 14.67 -0.16
CA GLU A 127 14.41 13.36 -0.61
C GLU A 127 13.95 13.41 -2.08
N ALA A 128 13.18 14.44 -2.46
CA ALA A 128 12.75 14.64 -3.83
C ALA A 128 13.92 14.79 -4.82
N ALA A 129 15.00 15.48 -4.43
CA ALA A 129 16.20 15.62 -5.27
C ALA A 129 17.01 14.33 -5.36
N TYR A 130 17.07 13.54 -4.27
CA TYR A 130 17.67 12.22 -4.28
C TYR A 130 16.90 11.28 -5.22
N TYR A 131 15.57 11.26 -5.12
CA TYR A 131 14.71 10.50 -6.02
C TYR A 131 14.93 10.85 -7.49
N LEU A 132 14.89 12.15 -7.82
CA LEU A 132 15.16 12.61 -9.18
C LEU A 132 16.53 12.14 -9.66
N GLN A 133 17.59 12.26 -8.86
CA GLN A 133 18.92 11.83 -9.27
C GLN A 133 19.01 10.30 -9.47
N SER A 134 18.36 9.51 -8.62
CA SER A 134 18.28 8.05 -8.82
C SER A 134 17.62 7.70 -10.16
N MET A 135 16.55 8.41 -10.53
CA MET A 135 15.89 8.23 -11.84
C MET A 135 16.80 8.62 -13.01
N LEU A 136 17.64 9.65 -12.86
CA LEU A 136 18.55 10.12 -13.91
C LEU A 136 19.79 9.23 -14.09
N GLU A 137 20.26 8.58 -13.02
CA GLU A 137 21.45 7.70 -13.02
C GLU A 137 21.17 6.33 -13.64
N ASP A 138 19.93 5.82 -13.53
CA ASP A 138 19.50 4.57 -14.16
C ASP A 138 19.06 4.80 -15.62
N GLY A 139 20.06 4.89 -16.50
CA GLY A 139 19.84 5.17 -17.92
C GLY A 139 19.01 4.11 -18.66
N ASP A 140 19.09 2.84 -18.25
CA ASP A 140 18.34 1.75 -18.89
C ASP A 140 16.87 1.79 -18.47
N TYR A 141 16.59 1.97 -17.17
CA TYR A 141 15.23 2.18 -16.67
C TYR A 141 14.59 3.44 -17.26
N LEU A 142 15.33 4.56 -17.32
CA LEU A 142 14.82 5.79 -17.89
C LEU A 142 14.51 5.66 -19.39
N ALA A 143 15.34 4.93 -20.14
CA ALA A 143 15.07 4.66 -21.55
C ALA A 143 13.79 3.84 -21.76
N PHE A 144 13.51 2.91 -20.85
CA PHE A 144 12.29 2.11 -20.82
C PHE A 144 11.05 2.98 -20.49
N MET A 145 11.13 3.79 -19.43
CA MET A 145 9.99 4.59 -18.94
C MET A 145 9.71 5.88 -19.73
N ALA A 146 10.67 6.38 -20.50
CA ALA A 146 10.61 7.73 -21.10
C ALA A 146 9.33 8.07 -21.88
N ALA A 147 8.76 7.07 -22.57
CA ALA A 147 7.54 7.21 -23.37
C ALA A 147 6.25 6.94 -22.59
N GLU A 148 6.36 6.33 -21.40
CA GLU A 148 5.21 5.94 -20.59
C GLU A 148 4.54 7.15 -19.94
N PRO A 149 3.21 7.10 -19.71
CA PRO A 149 2.50 8.04 -18.86
C PRO A 149 3.16 8.20 -17.50
N CYS A 150 3.38 9.43 -17.05
CA CYS A 150 3.84 9.68 -15.68
C CYS A 150 2.63 9.85 -14.74
N ASP A 151 2.80 9.41 -13.51
CA ASP A 151 1.84 9.67 -12.44
C ASP A 151 2.00 11.08 -11.84
N ARG A 152 1.11 11.40 -10.90
CA ARG A 152 1.08 12.71 -10.21
C ARG A 152 2.20 12.83 -9.19
N TYR A 153 2.55 11.74 -8.54
CA TYR A 153 3.59 11.69 -7.51
C TYR A 153 4.94 12.11 -8.09
N ASP A 154 5.36 11.44 -9.16
CA ASP A 154 6.64 11.64 -9.82
C ASP A 154 6.78 13.03 -10.39
N PHE A 155 5.70 13.57 -10.96
CA PHE A 155 5.73 14.93 -11.46
C PHE A 155 5.91 15.93 -10.31
N VAL A 156 5.15 15.80 -9.22
CA VAL A 156 5.26 16.73 -8.09
C VAL A 156 6.62 16.62 -7.41
N TRP A 157 7.17 15.42 -7.25
CA TRP A 157 8.51 15.20 -6.70
C TRP A 157 9.60 15.78 -7.61
N CYS A 158 9.51 15.63 -8.93
CA CYS A 158 10.41 16.31 -9.86
C CYS A 158 10.36 17.84 -9.69
N LEU A 159 9.17 18.42 -9.47
CA LEU A 159 9.03 19.86 -9.22
C LEU A 159 9.61 20.24 -7.84
N ALA A 160 9.34 19.45 -6.80
CA ALA A 160 9.82 19.68 -5.44
C ALA A 160 11.37 19.70 -5.40
N ALA A 161 12.02 18.85 -6.18
CA ALA A 161 13.47 18.79 -6.31
C ALA A 161 14.12 20.08 -6.83
N VAL A 162 13.39 20.92 -7.58
CA VAL A 162 13.95 22.11 -8.27
C VAL A 162 13.37 23.44 -7.81
N LEU A 163 12.32 23.43 -6.99
CA LEU A 163 11.68 24.64 -6.50
C LEU A 163 12.41 25.20 -5.27
N PRO A 164 12.74 26.51 -5.24
CA PRO A 164 13.23 27.14 -4.02
C PRO A 164 12.12 27.24 -2.97
N GLU A 165 12.47 27.25 -1.69
CA GLU A 165 11.52 27.33 -0.57
C GLU A 165 10.51 28.48 -0.71
N SER A 166 10.97 29.64 -1.19
CA SER A 166 10.11 30.82 -1.40
C SER A 166 8.99 30.57 -2.40
N ALA A 167 9.18 29.66 -3.37
CA ALA A 167 8.16 29.28 -4.32
C ALA A 167 7.01 28.47 -3.66
N LEU A 168 7.20 27.89 -2.48
CA LEU A 168 6.19 27.11 -1.76
C LEU A 168 5.62 27.84 -0.53
N THR A 169 5.72 29.18 -0.50
CA THR A 169 5.13 29.99 0.58
C THR A 169 3.64 29.63 0.79
N PRO A 170 3.23 29.24 2.01
CA PRO A 170 1.89 28.71 2.26
C PRO A 170 0.82 29.81 2.24
N ILE A 171 -0.33 29.49 1.66
CA ILE A 171 -1.56 30.29 1.68
C ILE A 171 -2.75 29.54 2.29
N ASN A 172 -2.62 28.23 2.46
CA ASN A 172 -3.54 27.35 3.18
C ASN A 172 -2.89 26.86 4.49
N ALA A 173 -3.68 26.18 5.32
CA ALA A 173 -3.26 25.57 6.58
C ALA A 173 -3.84 24.15 6.70
N ILE A 174 -3.55 23.33 5.70
CA ILE A 174 -3.97 21.92 5.60
C ILE A 174 -2.93 21.09 6.36
N THR A 175 -3.41 20.21 7.25
CA THR A 175 -2.54 19.41 8.12
C THR A 175 -2.52 17.93 7.78
N GLN A 176 -3.51 17.44 7.03
CA GLN A 176 -3.64 16.03 6.64
C GLN A 176 -4.38 15.94 5.29
N LEU A 177 -4.11 14.88 4.54
CA LEU A 177 -4.77 14.53 3.27
C LEU A 177 -5.34 13.11 3.37
N PRO A 178 -6.33 12.75 2.54
CA PRO A 178 -6.98 11.43 2.60
C PRO A 178 -6.07 10.24 2.35
N ASP A 179 -5.13 10.37 1.42
CA ASP A 179 -4.46 9.26 0.75
C ASP A 179 -2.92 9.36 0.78
N THR A 180 -2.37 10.39 1.43
CA THR A 180 -0.91 10.53 1.59
C THR A 180 -0.51 11.37 2.78
N GLY A 181 0.54 10.92 3.49
CA GLY A 181 1.23 11.66 4.55
C GLY A 181 2.48 12.41 4.06
N ASP A 182 2.74 12.44 2.75
CA ASP A 182 3.95 13.03 2.18
C ASP A 182 4.01 14.55 2.43
N THR A 183 5.11 14.96 3.06
CA THR A 183 5.29 16.35 3.48
C THR A 183 5.51 17.31 2.31
N ASP A 184 6.12 16.88 1.20
CA ASP A 184 6.28 17.70 0.01
C ASP A 184 4.95 17.87 -0.73
N ILE A 185 4.16 16.81 -0.84
CA ILE A 185 2.78 16.93 -1.37
C ILE A 185 1.99 17.92 -0.51
N LEU A 186 2.01 17.77 0.82
CA LEU A 186 1.32 18.67 1.74
C LEU A 186 1.81 20.13 1.62
N ARG A 187 3.10 20.37 1.35
CA ARG A 187 3.64 21.71 1.07
C ARG A 187 3.05 22.30 -0.21
N PHE A 188 2.87 21.52 -1.27
CA PHE A 188 2.24 21.99 -2.51
C PHE A 188 0.75 22.32 -2.34
N TYR A 189 0.02 21.54 -1.53
CA TYR A 189 -1.34 21.87 -1.10
C TYR A 189 -1.39 23.17 -0.30
N ASN A 190 -0.46 23.32 0.67
CA ASN A 190 -0.37 24.52 1.48
C ASN A 190 0.02 25.75 0.68
N ALA A 191 0.85 25.60 -0.36
CA ALA A 191 1.15 26.65 -1.33
C ALA A 191 -0.03 26.98 -2.27
N GLY A 192 -1.12 26.20 -2.26
CA GLY A 192 -2.27 26.37 -3.14
C GLY A 192 -1.99 26.02 -4.60
N ILE A 193 -0.96 25.19 -4.84
CA ILE A 193 -0.61 24.66 -6.17
C ILE A 193 -1.47 23.42 -6.47
N LEU A 194 -1.57 22.52 -5.49
CA LEU A 194 -2.45 21.36 -5.53
C LEU A 194 -3.77 21.65 -4.80
N THR A 195 -4.86 21.03 -5.28
CA THR A 195 -6.20 21.18 -4.72
C THR A 195 -6.94 19.86 -4.48
N GLY A 196 -6.36 18.74 -4.91
CA GLY A 196 -7.01 17.42 -4.93
C GLY A 196 -7.91 17.17 -6.14
N SER A 197 -8.37 15.93 -6.26
CA SER A 197 -9.31 15.42 -7.26
C SER A 197 -10.78 15.56 -6.83
N ASP A 198 -11.04 15.74 -5.54
CA ASP A 198 -12.38 15.82 -4.94
C ASP A 198 -12.49 16.94 -3.88
N GLN A 199 -13.59 16.93 -3.12
CA GLN A 199 -13.86 17.91 -2.06
C GLN A 199 -13.04 17.67 -0.77
N TYR A 200 -12.54 16.45 -0.55
CA TYR A 200 -11.72 16.07 0.60
C TYR A 200 -10.24 16.37 0.39
N GLY A 201 -9.85 16.67 -0.85
CA GLY A 201 -8.49 17.02 -1.22
C GLY A 201 -7.65 15.81 -1.59
N THR A 202 -8.25 14.68 -1.96
CA THR A 202 -7.55 13.44 -2.36
C THR A 202 -6.50 13.71 -3.43
N PHE A 203 -5.27 13.24 -3.22
CA PHE A 203 -4.15 13.52 -4.10
C PHE A 203 -4.14 12.64 -5.36
N SER A 204 -4.53 11.38 -5.22
CA SER A 204 -4.52 10.31 -6.21
C SER A 204 -3.14 10.16 -6.84
N GLY A 205 -2.11 9.92 -6.02
CA GLY A 205 -0.71 10.05 -6.42
C GLY A 205 -0.29 9.20 -7.63
N PHE A 206 -0.83 7.98 -7.74
CA PHE A 206 -0.50 7.02 -8.79
C PHE A 206 -1.35 7.18 -10.07
N ASP A 207 -2.33 8.08 -10.08
CA ASP A 207 -3.09 8.39 -11.30
C ASP A 207 -2.21 9.06 -12.34
N PHE A 208 -2.36 8.66 -13.60
CA PHE A 208 -1.64 9.30 -14.70
C PHE A 208 -2.07 10.74 -14.92
N LEU A 209 -1.06 11.59 -15.18
CA LEU A 209 -1.26 13.00 -15.50
C LEU A 209 -1.62 13.21 -16.96
N ASN A 210 -2.64 14.03 -17.18
CA ASN A 210 -2.82 14.68 -18.47
C ASN A 210 -2.13 16.05 -18.53
N ARG A 211 -1.87 16.51 -19.75
CA ARG A 211 -1.17 17.78 -20.01
C ARG A 211 -1.92 19.00 -19.48
N GLY A 212 -3.25 18.95 -19.39
CA GLY A 212 -4.06 20.02 -18.79
C GLY A 212 -3.86 20.16 -17.28
N GLN A 213 -3.80 19.03 -16.56
CA GLN A 213 -3.50 18.97 -15.13
C GLN A 213 -2.10 19.52 -14.84
N ALA A 214 -1.10 19.06 -15.59
CA ALA A 214 0.25 19.59 -15.46
C ALA A 214 0.34 21.09 -15.75
N ALA A 215 -0.38 21.57 -16.78
CA ALA A 215 -0.45 23.00 -17.06
C ALA A 215 -1.04 23.80 -15.90
N ALA A 216 -2.10 23.29 -15.25
CA ALA A 216 -2.71 23.95 -14.09
C ALA A 216 -1.77 24.02 -12.88
N MET A 217 -1.05 22.93 -12.56
CA MET A 217 -0.05 22.90 -11.50
C MET A 217 1.08 23.91 -11.76
N LEU A 218 1.66 23.86 -12.96
CA LEU A 218 2.75 24.75 -13.37
C LEU A 218 2.33 26.21 -13.45
N ALA A 219 1.10 26.51 -13.89
CA ALA A 219 0.61 27.89 -13.94
C ALA A 219 0.56 28.53 -12.55
N ARG A 220 0.19 27.77 -11.51
CA ARG A 220 0.17 28.21 -10.11
C ARG A 220 1.58 28.39 -9.50
N ILE A 221 2.56 27.70 -10.07
CA ILE A 221 3.99 27.92 -9.78
C ILE A 221 4.46 29.21 -10.46
N VAL A 222 4.24 29.32 -11.78
CA VAL A 222 4.66 30.47 -12.60
C VAL A 222 4.09 31.77 -12.07
N ASP A 223 2.79 31.79 -11.80
CA ASP A 223 2.05 32.97 -11.35
C ASP A 223 1.35 32.66 -10.03
N PRO A 224 1.96 33.03 -8.88
CA PRO A 224 1.37 32.81 -7.57
C PRO A 224 -0.02 33.41 -7.38
N ALA A 225 -0.42 34.40 -8.19
CA ALA A 225 -1.77 34.95 -8.15
C ALA A 225 -2.85 33.94 -8.61
N GLN A 226 -2.46 32.84 -9.28
CA GLN A 226 -3.35 31.77 -9.70
C GLN A 226 -3.50 30.65 -8.65
N ARG A 227 -2.73 30.70 -7.56
CA ARG A 227 -2.82 29.72 -6.47
C ARG A 227 -4.19 29.77 -5.81
N VAL A 228 -4.63 28.62 -5.34
CA VAL A 228 -5.98 28.44 -4.80
C VAL A 228 -5.93 28.43 -3.28
N LYS A 229 -6.66 29.38 -2.68
CA LYS A 229 -6.95 29.35 -1.25
C LYS A 229 -8.20 28.54 -1.00
N PHE A 230 -8.09 27.46 -0.23
CA PHE A 230 -9.21 26.58 0.09
C PHE A 230 -8.98 25.83 1.41
N THR A 231 -10.03 25.16 1.87
CA THR A 231 -9.98 24.23 2.99
C THR A 231 -10.74 23.00 2.54
N PRO A 232 -10.10 21.81 2.44
CA PRO A 232 -10.80 20.59 2.12
C PRO A 232 -11.90 20.29 3.14
N GLU A 233 -12.94 19.60 2.69
CA GLU A 233 -13.91 19.01 3.61
C GLU A 233 -13.23 17.93 4.45
N VAL A 234 -13.63 17.79 5.71
CA VAL A 234 -13.12 16.72 6.57
C VAL A 234 -13.88 15.45 6.20
N LEU A 235 -13.14 14.43 5.74
CA LEU A 235 -13.72 13.11 5.53
C LEU A 235 -14.15 12.51 6.86
N VAL A 236 -15.34 11.93 6.89
CA VAL A 236 -15.83 11.12 8.00
C VAL A 236 -16.31 9.81 7.38
N MET A 237 -15.59 8.73 7.62
CA MET A 237 -15.73 7.54 6.78
C MET A 237 -17.13 6.92 6.87
N SER A 238 -17.71 6.86 8.08
CA SER A 238 -19.10 6.41 8.28
C SER A 238 -20.16 7.28 7.58
N GLN A 239 -19.92 8.57 7.42
CA GLN A 239 -20.82 9.46 6.68
C GLN A 239 -20.66 9.26 5.17
N ALA A 240 -19.42 9.12 4.69
CA ALA A 240 -19.14 8.96 3.27
C ALA A 240 -19.59 7.60 2.75
N VAL A 241 -19.37 6.52 3.51
CA VAL A 241 -19.66 5.13 3.12
C VAL A 241 -21.09 4.71 3.46
N LEU A 242 -21.62 5.11 4.63
CA LEU A 242 -22.93 4.65 5.11
C LEU A 242 -23.99 5.75 5.19
N GLY A 243 -23.61 7.02 5.06
CA GLY A 243 -24.52 8.15 5.30
C GLY A 243 -24.94 8.30 6.76
N LEU A 244 -24.16 7.76 7.70
CA LEU A 244 -24.48 7.73 9.13
C LEU A 244 -23.55 8.61 9.95
N ALA A 245 -24.07 9.25 11.00
CA ALA A 245 -23.22 9.94 11.97
C ALA A 245 -22.38 8.91 12.77
N PRO A 246 -21.10 9.20 13.08
CA PRO A 246 -20.17 8.27 13.74
C PRO A 246 -20.73 7.55 14.97
N GLU A 247 -21.47 8.28 15.81
CA GLU A 247 -22.04 7.81 17.06
C GLU A 247 -23.32 6.96 16.91
N THR A 248 -23.84 6.81 15.70
CA THR A 248 -25.08 6.06 15.43
C THR A 248 -24.92 4.60 15.87
N PRO A 249 -25.74 4.08 16.79
CA PRO A 249 -25.65 2.68 17.21
C PRO A 249 -26.00 1.73 16.05
N MET A 250 -25.12 0.75 15.78
CA MET A 250 -25.32 -0.25 14.74
C MET A 250 -25.78 -1.58 15.34
N LEU A 251 -25.03 -2.08 16.31
CA LEU A 251 -25.38 -3.30 17.04
C LEU A 251 -24.77 -3.29 18.44
N THR A 252 -25.28 -4.14 19.32
CA THR A 252 -24.75 -4.38 20.67
C THR A 252 -24.37 -5.85 20.80
N VAL A 253 -23.15 -6.11 21.25
CA VAL A 253 -22.63 -7.45 21.56
C VAL A 253 -22.36 -7.51 23.06
N GLY A 254 -23.15 -8.30 23.79
CA GLY A 254 -23.11 -8.27 25.26
C GLY A 254 -23.47 -6.89 25.79
N ASP A 255 -22.53 -6.23 26.49
CA ASP A 255 -22.70 -4.88 27.04
C ASP A 255 -22.00 -3.80 26.17
N PHE A 256 -21.27 -4.20 25.14
CA PHE A 256 -20.54 -3.29 24.25
C PHE A 256 -21.40 -2.86 23.07
N THR A 257 -21.48 -1.54 22.83
CA THR A 257 -22.21 -0.97 21.69
C THR A 257 -21.23 -0.61 20.58
N VAL A 258 -21.44 -1.19 19.40
CA VAL A 258 -20.75 -0.82 18.17
C VAL A 258 -21.51 0.33 17.52
N ASN A 259 -20.81 1.44 17.29
CA ASN A 259 -21.33 2.61 16.58
C ASN A 259 -21.00 2.53 15.07
N ALA A 260 -21.51 3.48 14.28
CA ALA A 260 -21.30 3.49 12.84
C ALA A 260 -19.82 3.68 12.47
N GLU A 261 -19.03 4.40 13.27
CA GLU A 261 -17.60 4.58 13.04
C GLU A 261 -16.84 3.24 13.10
N LEU A 262 -16.94 2.52 14.21
CA LEU A 262 -16.30 1.21 14.39
C LEU A 262 -16.88 0.17 13.41
N TYR A 263 -18.18 0.22 13.15
CA TYR A 263 -18.80 -0.66 12.14
C TYR A 263 -18.24 -0.40 10.74
N THR A 264 -18.07 0.87 10.35
CA THR A 264 -17.53 1.23 9.04
C THR A 264 -16.08 0.79 8.92
N TYR A 265 -15.27 0.97 9.97
CA TYR A 265 -13.89 0.50 10.00
C TYR A 265 -13.79 -1.01 9.73
N ALA A 266 -14.54 -1.82 10.48
CA ALA A 266 -14.58 -3.26 10.26
C ALA A 266 -15.15 -3.63 8.88
N LEU A 267 -16.16 -2.90 8.40
CA LEU A 267 -16.77 -3.12 7.09
C LEU A 267 -15.80 -2.88 5.94
N THR A 268 -15.07 -1.75 5.95
CA THR A 268 -14.12 -1.41 4.88
C THR A 268 -12.94 -2.37 4.86
N SER A 269 -12.48 -2.86 6.01
CA SER A 269 -11.49 -3.95 6.07
C SER A 269 -12.03 -5.25 5.47
N SER A 270 -13.28 -5.63 5.77
CA SER A 270 -13.90 -6.81 5.16
C SER A 270 -14.11 -6.67 3.65
N ILE A 271 -14.44 -5.47 3.16
CA ILE A 271 -14.55 -5.18 1.72
C ILE A 271 -13.19 -5.39 1.04
N GLY A 272 -12.11 -4.80 1.56
CA GLY A 272 -10.77 -4.97 0.98
C GLY A 272 -10.28 -6.42 1.00
N ASN A 273 -10.56 -7.17 2.08
CA ASN A 273 -10.27 -8.60 2.13
C ASN A 273 -11.06 -9.38 1.08
N MET A 274 -12.35 -9.06 0.90
CA MET A 274 -13.18 -9.69 -0.14
C MET A 274 -12.65 -9.38 -1.53
N GLU A 275 -12.18 -8.16 -1.80
CA GLU A 275 -11.58 -7.80 -3.09
C GLU A 275 -10.33 -8.62 -3.39
N MET A 276 -9.50 -8.87 -2.37
CA MET A 276 -8.34 -9.74 -2.50
C MET A 276 -8.73 -11.23 -2.64
N ASP A 277 -9.69 -11.71 -1.85
CA ASP A 277 -10.07 -13.13 -1.73
C ASP A 277 -11.03 -13.60 -2.84
N HIS A 278 -11.75 -12.69 -3.48
CA HIS A 278 -12.76 -13.01 -4.49
C HIS A 278 -12.18 -13.90 -5.60
N TYR A 279 -10.95 -13.63 -6.04
CA TYR A 279 -10.29 -14.41 -7.09
C TYR A 279 -9.89 -15.82 -6.63
N PHE A 280 -9.48 -15.99 -5.37
CA PHE A 280 -9.13 -17.31 -4.82
C PHE A 280 -10.34 -18.20 -4.61
N SER A 281 -11.51 -17.62 -4.33
CA SER A 281 -12.73 -18.37 -3.99
C SER A 281 -13.67 -18.63 -5.16
N TYR A 282 -13.54 -17.88 -6.26
CA TYR A 282 -14.43 -18.00 -7.42
C TYR A 282 -13.97 -19.05 -8.46
N TYR A 283 -12.67 -19.32 -8.55
CA TYR A 283 -12.08 -20.25 -9.52
C TYR A 283 -11.50 -21.48 -8.81
N ASP A 284 -12.08 -22.67 -9.03
CA ASP A 284 -11.68 -23.91 -8.33
C ASP A 284 -10.25 -24.32 -8.72
N GLU A 285 -9.85 -23.95 -9.94
CA GLU A 285 -8.57 -24.25 -10.55
C GLU A 285 -7.54 -23.13 -10.33
N TYR A 286 -7.80 -22.13 -9.48
CA TYR A 286 -6.86 -21.01 -9.27
C TYR A 286 -5.43 -21.47 -8.88
N PRO A 287 -5.25 -22.44 -7.95
CA PRO A 287 -3.92 -23.00 -7.68
C PRO A 287 -3.32 -23.69 -8.90
N ASP A 288 -4.11 -24.45 -9.65
CA ASP A 288 -3.67 -25.12 -10.88
C ASP A 288 -3.27 -24.10 -11.97
N TYR A 289 -3.97 -22.97 -12.05
CA TYR A 289 -3.63 -21.87 -12.95
C TYR A 289 -2.33 -21.20 -12.56
N PHE A 290 -2.09 -21.02 -11.26
CA PHE A 290 -0.84 -20.45 -10.76
C PHE A 290 0.33 -21.39 -11.00
N GLU A 291 0.17 -22.70 -10.77
CA GLU A 291 1.18 -23.71 -11.13
C GLU A 291 1.43 -23.72 -12.65
N ALA A 292 0.38 -23.65 -13.47
CA ALA A 292 0.50 -23.57 -14.92
C ALA A 292 1.22 -22.30 -15.39
N TYR A 293 0.98 -21.17 -14.73
CA TYR A 293 1.69 -19.91 -14.96
C TYR A 293 3.18 -20.05 -14.63
N LEU A 294 3.51 -20.58 -13.46
CA LEU A 294 4.91 -20.82 -13.07
C LEU A 294 5.65 -21.81 -13.98
N ALA A 295 4.91 -22.74 -14.60
CA ALA A 295 5.46 -23.72 -15.53
C ALA A 295 5.55 -23.22 -16.99
N ASP A 296 4.89 -22.11 -17.35
CA ASP A 296 4.89 -21.55 -18.71
C ASP A 296 6.08 -20.61 -18.92
N GLU A 297 7.26 -21.19 -19.16
CA GLU A 297 8.51 -20.45 -19.41
C GLU A 297 8.45 -19.52 -20.64
N ALA A 298 7.42 -19.63 -21.48
CA ALA A 298 7.25 -18.81 -22.69
C ALA A 298 6.32 -17.59 -22.48
N PHE A 299 5.62 -17.52 -21.35
CA PHE A 299 4.76 -16.39 -21.02
C PHE A 299 5.55 -15.29 -20.30
N GLU A 300 5.57 -14.10 -20.89
CA GLU A 300 6.16 -12.90 -20.28
C GLU A 300 5.01 -11.99 -19.82
N GLY A 301 4.74 -11.96 -18.51
CA GLY A 301 3.66 -11.16 -17.93
C GLY A 301 3.37 -11.52 -16.48
N LEU A 302 2.49 -10.75 -15.85
CA LEU A 302 1.99 -11.03 -14.49
C LEU A 302 0.94 -12.15 -14.52
N PHE A 303 0.71 -12.80 -13.37
CA PHE A 303 -0.29 -13.86 -13.28
C PHE A 303 -1.71 -13.39 -13.66
N ALA A 304 -2.06 -12.14 -13.35
CA ALA A 304 -3.31 -11.51 -13.78
C ALA A 304 -3.48 -11.53 -15.31
N GLU A 305 -2.44 -11.16 -16.05
CA GLU A 305 -2.44 -11.16 -17.52
C GLU A 305 -2.51 -12.60 -18.06
N TYR A 306 -1.86 -13.55 -17.38
CA TYR A 306 -1.93 -14.97 -17.72
C TYR A 306 -3.36 -15.50 -17.60
N LEU A 307 -4.04 -15.16 -16.50
CA LEU A 307 -5.45 -15.50 -16.27
C LEU A 307 -6.36 -14.94 -17.36
N LEU A 308 -6.14 -13.69 -17.74
CA LEU A 308 -6.90 -13.04 -18.81
C LEU A 308 -6.63 -13.68 -20.17
N GLU A 309 -5.37 -13.88 -20.55
CA GLU A 309 -5.00 -14.39 -21.88
C GLU A 309 -5.37 -15.87 -22.06
N LYS A 310 -5.06 -16.72 -21.08
CA LYS A 310 -5.22 -18.17 -21.20
C LYS A 310 -6.62 -18.64 -20.84
N TYR A 311 -7.26 -17.98 -19.87
CA TYR A 311 -8.53 -18.43 -19.31
C TYR A 311 -9.67 -17.41 -19.47
N GLY A 312 -9.40 -16.20 -19.98
CA GLY A 312 -10.42 -15.15 -20.14
C GLY A 312 -10.91 -14.59 -18.81
N ILE A 313 -10.13 -14.76 -17.74
CA ILE A 313 -10.45 -14.31 -16.39
C ILE A 313 -9.85 -12.91 -16.20
N ASP A 314 -10.72 -11.91 -16.16
CA ASP A 314 -10.34 -10.52 -15.92
C ASP A 314 -10.38 -10.24 -14.41
N VAL A 315 -9.19 -10.20 -13.80
CA VAL A 315 -9.05 -9.88 -12.37
C VAL A 315 -9.11 -8.38 -12.09
N GLU A 316 -9.29 -7.53 -13.10
CA GLU A 316 -9.55 -6.11 -12.95
C GLU A 316 -11.04 -5.78 -13.11
N ALA A 317 -11.86 -6.79 -13.45
CA ALA A 317 -13.31 -6.61 -13.57
C ALA A 317 -13.95 -6.33 -12.20
N SER A 318 -14.87 -5.35 -12.19
CA SER A 318 -15.64 -5.00 -10.99
C SER A 318 -16.37 -6.20 -10.39
N ILE A 319 -16.33 -6.34 -9.07
CA ILE A 319 -17.00 -7.43 -8.35
C ILE A 319 -18.52 -7.27 -8.44
N ASP A 320 -19.22 -8.34 -8.84
CA ASP A 320 -20.67 -8.43 -8.67
C ASP A 320 -21.00 -8.83 -7.22
N TRP A 321 -21.12 -7.80 -6.38
CA TRP A 321 -21.35 -7.95 -4.95
C TRP A 321 -22.58 -8.76 -4.56
N ASN A 322 -23.59 -8.87 -5.43
CA ASN A 322 -24.89 -9.44 -5.10
C ASN A 322 -25.13 -10.83 -5.70
N THR A 323 -24.29 -11.28 -6.63
CA THR A 323 -24.43 -12.61 -7.23
C THR A 323 -23.80 -13.66 -6.32
N PRO A 324 -24.56 -14.66 -5.85
CA PRO A 324 -24.00 -15.76 -5.09
C PRO A 324 -22.95 -16.55 -5.87
N ASP A 325 -21.88 -16.92 -5.19
CA ASP A 325 -20.88 -17.83 -5.73
C ASP A 325 -21.31 -19.30 -5.63
N LYS A 326 -20.38 -20.21 -5.91
CA LYS A 326 -20.60 -21.66 -5.82
C LYS A 326 -20.96 -22.15 -4.41
N GLY A 327 -20.55 -21.42 -3.37
CA GLY A 327 -20.91 -21.65 -1.97
C GLY A 327 -22.33 -21.20 -1.62
N GLY A 328 -23.03 -20.51 -2.52
CA GLY A 328 -24.40 -20.08 -2.35
C GLY A 328 -24.56 -18.76 -1.59
N MET A 329 -23.45 -18.09 -1.27
CA MET A 329 -23.42 -16.74 -0.67
C MET A 329 -22.84 -15.75 -1.67
N SER A 330 -23.39 -14.55 -1.69
CA SER A 330 -22.82 -13.42 -2.44
C SER A 330 -21.65 -12.80 -1.68
N PRO A 331 -20.70 -12.14 -2.37
CA PRO A 331 -19.62 -11.38 -1.72
C PRO A 331 -20.14 -10.40 -0.64
N ALA A 332 -21.26 -9.71 -0.90
CA ALA A 332 -21.90 -8.81 0.08
C ALA A 332 -22.38 -9.54 1.34
N GLN A 333 -22.89 -10.77 1.21
CA GLN A 333 -23.31 -11.58 2.36
C GLN A 333 -22.11 -12.03 3.19
N LYS A 334 -21.04 -12.48 2.52
CA LYS A 334 -19.79 -12.88 3.18
C LYS A 334 -19.17 -11.71 3.94
N VAL A 335 -19.01 -10.56 3.28
CA VAL A 335 -18.53 -9.33 3.94
C VAL A 335 -19.37 -8.99 5.17
N ARG A 336 -20.71 -9.07 5.07
CA ARG A 336 -21.58 -8.81 6.22
C ARG A 336 -21.34 -9.79 7.38
N GLU A 337 -21.12 -11.06 7.09
CA GLU A 337 -20.83 -12.09 8.09
C GLU A 337 -19.44 -11.90 8.71
N ASP A 338 -18.42 -11.61 7.90
CA ASP A 338 -17.05 -11.36 8.35
C ASP A 338 -16.95 -10.09 9.19
N THR A 339 -17.61 -9.00 8.76
CA THR A 339 -17.71 -7.77 9.55
C THR A 339 -18.37 -8.04 10.90
N LEU A 340 -19.45 -8.83 10.93
CA LEU A 340 -20.11 -9.19 12.19
C LEU A 340 -19.20 -10.07 13.07
N ALA A 341 -18.50 -11.04 12.49
CA ALA A 341 -17.60 -11.92 13.21
C ALA A 341 -16.45 -11.13 13.87
N SER A 342 -15.79 -10.25 13.12
CA SER A 342 -14.73 -9.37 13.62
C SER A 342 -15.23 -8.46 14.74
N LEU A 343 -16.40 -7.82 14.56
CA LEU A 343 -16.99 -6.95 15.57
C LEU A 343 -17.38 -7.69 16.86
N LYS A 344 -17.78 -8.96 16.77
CA LYS A 344 -18.06 -9.78 17.95
C LYS A 344 -16.78 -10.06 18.74
N GLN A 345 -15.69 -10.44 18.07
CA GLN A 345 -14.40 -10.65 18.74
C GLN A 345 -13.90 -9.36 19.40
N PHE A 346 -13.94 -8.24 18.66
CA PHE A 346 -13.57 -6.93 19.18
C PHE A 346 -14.38 -6.58 20.44
N ALA A 347 -15.71 -6.66 20.36
CA ALA A 347 -16.59 -6.33 21.47
C ALA A 347 -16.38 -7.24 22.69
N GLU A 348 -16.11 -8.54 22.50
CA GLU A 348 -15.85 -9.46 23.61
C GLU A 348 -14.55 -9.16 24.34
N LEU A 349 -13.51 -8.67 23.66
CA LEU A 349 -12.31 -8.17 24.35
C LEU A 349 -12.69 -7.05 25.34
N PHE A 350 -13.53 -6.10 24.93
CA PHE A 350 -14.00 -5.00 25.79
C PHE A 350 -14.96 -5.46 26.89
N ASN A 351 -15.88 -6.39 26.62
CA ASN A 351 -16.74 -7.00 27.65
C ASN A 351 -15.90 -7.68 28.74
N HIS A 352 -14.73 -8.22 28.38
CA HIS A 352 -13.79 -8.87 29.28
C HIS A 352 -12.65 -7.96 29.80
N GLN A 353 -12.62 -6.68 29.46
CA GLN A 353 -11.54 -5.75 29.82
C GLN A 353 -11.23 -5.71 31.32
N ALA A 354 -12.23 -5.83 32.19
CA ALA A 354 -12.03 -5.84 33.64
C ALA A 354 -11.20 -7.05 34.12
N ALA A 355 -11.28 -8.19 33.42
CA ALA A 355 -10.50 -9.39 33.72
C ALA A 355 -9.08 -9.35 33.11
N TYR A 356 -8.90 -8.56 32.05
CA TYR A 356 -7.64 -8.42 31.31
C TYR A 356 -7.22 -6.95 31.18
N PRO A 357 -7.10 -6.20 32.30
CA PRO A 357 -6.90 -4.76 32.24
C PRO A 357 -5.50 -4.43 31.70
N LEU A 358 -5.40 -3.35 30.93
CA LEU A 358 -4.12 -2.82 30.47
C LEU A 358 -3.20 -2.51 31.66
N THR A 359 -1.91 -2.75 31.49
CA THR A 359 -0.88 -2.33 32.46
C THR A 359 -0.63 -0.82 32.40
N ALA A 360 0.12 -0.29 33.36
CA ALA A 360 0.53 1.11 33.31
C ALA A 360 1.48 1.40 32.13
N ALA A 361 2.32 0.43 31.75
CA ALA A 361 3.21 0.53 30.61
C ALA A 361 2.43 0.56 29.28
N GLN A 362 1.52 -0.40 29.08
CA GLN A 362 0.67 -0.45 27.89
C GLN A 362 -0.17 0.83 27.72
N ARG A 363 -0.69 1.41 28.80
CA ARG A 363 -1.39 2.71 28.73
C ARG A 363 -0.48 3.86 28.30
N ALA A 364 0.78 3.87 28.73
CA ALA A 364 1.73 4.91 28.35
C ALA A 364 2.13 4.76 26.88
N GLU A 365 2.41 3.53 26.46
CA GLU A 365 2.75 3.18 25.08
C GLU A 365 1.59 3.50 24.12
N LEU A 366 0.35 3.14 24.47
CA LEU A 366 -0.83 3.50 23.70
C LEU A 366 -0.90 5.00 23.41
N GLN A 367 -0.66 5.84 24.42
CA GLN A 367 -0.73 7.30 24.28
C GLN A 367 0.43 7.85 23.43
N GLU A 368 1.58 7.19 23.43
CA GLU A 368 2.72 7.52 22.57
C GLU A 368 2.48 7.10 21.12
N SER A 369 1.82 5.95 20.90
CA SER A 369 1.53 5.39 19.59
C SER A 369 0.34 6.06 18.89
N LEU A 370 -0.62 6.62 19.63
CA LEU A 370 -1.88 7.14 19.08
C LEU A 370 -1.73 8.08 17.86
N PRO A 371 -0.77 9.04 17.84
CA PRO A 371 -0.59 9.93 16.67
C PRO A 371 -0.18 9.21 15.38
N TYR A 372 0.43 8.02 15.48
CA TYR A 372 0.89 7.23 14.32
C TYR A 372 -0.17 6.25 13.80
N TRP A 373 -1.22 6.01 14.59
CA TRP A 373 -2.33 5.10 14.27
C TRP A 373 -3.58 5.82 13.78
N GLN A 374 -3.57 7.15 13.76
CA GLN A 374 -4.71 7.92 13.31
C GLN A 374 -4.82 7.85 11.78
N GLU A 375 -5.80 7.11 11.30
CA GLU A 375 -6.18 7.06 9.89
C GLU A 375 -7.09 8.23 9.51
N TYR A 376 -6.86 8.83 8.34
CA TYR A 376 -7.69 9.94 7.86
C TYR A 376 -9.13 9.44 7.62
N GLY A 377 -10.12 10.22 8.05
CA GLY A 377 -11.52 9.80 8.00
C GLY A 377 -12.05 9.13 9.27
N TYR A 378 -11.15 8.77 10.20
CA TYR A 378 -11.47 8.16 11.48
C TYR A 378 -11.02 9.01 12.68
N SER A 379 -11.74 8.90 13.78
CA SER A 379 -11.44 9.64 15.01
C SER A 379 -10.27 9.03 15.79
N ALA A 380 -9.56 9.87 16.53
CA ALA A 380 -8.55 9.40 17.50
C ALA A 380 -9.15 8.48 18.58
N ALA A 381 -10.46 8.59 18.84
CA ALA A 381 -11.14 7.70 19.78
C ALA A 381 -11.27 6.27 19.24
N LEU A 382 -11.53 6.11 17.94
CA LEU A 382 -11.48 4.79 17.30
C LEU A 382 -10.06 4.21 17.35
N ALA A 383 -9.04 5.00 17.00
CA ALA A 383 -7.65 4.55 17.06
C ALA A 383 -7.24 4.10 18.49
N GLU A 384 -7.70 4.81 19.53
CA GLU A 384 -7.50 4.39 20.93
C GLU A 384 -8.23 3.08 21.24
N GLN A 385 -9.44 2.87 20.71
CA GLN A 385 -10.17 1.61 20.88
C GLN A 385 -9.46 0.44 20.19
N GLU A 386 -9.00 0.61 18.95
CA GLU A 386 -8.25 -0.41 18.19
C GLU A 386 -6.98 -0.83 18.94
N LEU A 387 -6.13 0.14 19.32
CA LEU A 387 -4.93 -0.11 20.11
C LEU A 387 -5.24 -0.77 21.46
N THR A 388 -6.32 -0.35 22.12
CA THR A 388 -6.75 -0.99 23.37
C THR A 388 -7.10 -2.46 23.12
N SER A 389 -7.78 -2.79 22.03
CA SER A 389 -8.17 -4.16 21.69
C SER A 389 -6.94 -5.07 21.53
N LEU A 390 -5.88 -4.58 20.89
CA LEU A 390 -4.61 -5.31 20.75
C LEU A 390 -4.00 -5.66 22.11
N TYR A 391 -3.95 -4.71 23.04
CA TYR A 391 -3.46 -4.97 24.39
C TYR A 391 -4.37 -5.90 25.21
N LEU A 392 -5.69 -5.86 24.98
CA LEU A 392 -6.61 -6.80 25.61
C LEU A 392 -6.35 -8.24 25.12
N LEU A 393 -6.10 -8.41 23.83
CA LEU A 393 -5.73 -9.70 23.24
C LEU A 393 -4.36 -10.18 23.72
N GLU A 394 -3.38 -9.28 23.82
CA GLU A 394 -2.07 -9.59 24.41
C GLU A 394 -2.23 -10.08 25.86
N ASN A 395 -3.02 -9.36 26.67
CA ASN A 395 -3.26 -9.72 28.07
C ASN A 395 -4.04 -11.03 28.23
N LEU A 396 -4.95 -11.34 27.28
CA LEU A 396 -5.61 -12.64 27.19
C LEU A 396 -4.59 -13.73 26.87
N THR A 397 -3.74 -13.50 25.87
CA THR A 397 -2.67 -14.42 25.45
C THR A 397 -1.70 -14.73 26.59
N ALA A 398 -1.32 -13.72 27.37
CA ALA A 398 -0.48 -13.87 28.55
C ALA A 398 -1.08 -14.77 29.64
N LYS A 399 -2.40 -15.04 29.64
CA LYS A 399 -3.00 -16.04 30.56
C LYS A 399 -2.78 -17.48 30.12
N HIS A 400 -2.43 -17.69 28.86
CA HIS A 400 -2.19 -19.01 28.27
C HIS A 400 -0.71 -19.37 28.14
N THR A 401 0.19 -18.54 28.70
CA THR A 401 1.62 -18.85 28.75
C THR A 401 1.86 -20.20 29.42
N MET A 402 2.53 -21.10 28.70
CA MET A 402 2.80 -22.45 29.14
C MET A 402 4.14 -22.53 29.87
N SER A 403 4.27 -23.48 30.82
CA SER A 403 5.61 -23.84 31.32
C SER A 403 6.43 -24.47 30.19
N ALA A 404 7.76 -24.45 30.28
CA ALA A 404 8.62 -25.11 29.30
C ALA A 404 8.22 -26.58 29.04
N SER A 405 7.85 -27.31 30.11
CA SER A 405 7.40 -28.70 30.00
C SER A 405 6.04 -28.87 29.34
N ASP A 406 5.13 -27.91 29.52
CA ASP A 406 3.80 -27.93 28.90
C ASP A 406 3.90 -27.50 27.43
N LEU A 407 4.72 -26.50 27.12
CA LEU A 407 4.98 -26.05 25.75
C LEU A 407 5.58 -27.17 24.90
N ASN A 408 6.60 -27.86 25.41
CA ASN A 408 7.17 -29.03 24.74
C ASN A 408 6.12 -30.10 24.44
N ARG A 409 5.24 -30.39 25.40
CA ARG A 409 4.17 -31.38 25.26
C ARG A 409 3.15 -30.93 24.22
N TYR A 410 2.70 -29.69 24.33
CA TYR A 410 1.74 -29.08 23.41
C TYR A 410 2.24 -29.12 21.97
N LEU A 411 3.46 -28.64 21.70
CA LEU A 411 4.05 -28.69 20.36
C LEU A 411 4.16 -30.13 19.84
N THR A 412 4.54 -31.06 20.70
CA THR A 412 4.62 -32.49 20.34
C THR A 412 3.24 -33.09 19.98
N GLU A 413 2.18 -32.68 20.68
CA GLU A 413 0.79 -33.04 20.39
C GLU A 413 0.30 -32.41 19.07
N GLN A 414 0.74 -31.18 18.77
CA GLN A 414 0.51 -30.51 17.48
C GLN A 414 1.36 -31.06 16.32
N GLY A 415 2.22 -32.06 16.57
CA GLY A 415 3.02 -32.70 15.53
C GLY A 415 4.37 -32.03 15.27
N TYR A 416 4.92 -31.27 16.23
CA TYR A 416 6.19 -30.57 16.09
C TYR A 416 7.19 -30.92 17.20
N VAL A 417 8.48 -30.82 16.90
CA VAL A 417 9.56 -30.78 17.89
C VAL A 417 10.41 -29.54 17.63
N TYR A 418 10.73 -28.78 18.67
CA TYR A 418 11.60 -27.61 18.52
C TYR A 418 13.08 -28.00 18.63
N GLY A 419 13.90 -27.54 17.69
CA GLY A 419 15.33 -27.84 17.72
C GLY A 419 16.09 -27.49 16.46
N LEU A 420 17.30 -28.02 16.40
CA LEU A 420 18.19 -27.95 15.25
C LEU A 420 18.27 -29.31 14.56
N TYR A 421 18.54 -29.32 13.26
CA TYR A 421 18.68 -30.57 12.54
C TYR A 421 19.77 -30.53 11.46
N VAL A 422 20.30 -31.72 11.16
CA VAL A 422 21.14 -31.99 9.99
C VAL A 422 20.35 -32.89 9.07
N VAL A 423 20.21 -32.51 7.80
CA VAL A 423 19.60 -33.31 6.74
C VAL A 423 20.62 -33.59 5.64
N LEU A 424 20.68 -34.86 5.22
CA LEU A 424 21.53 -35.36 4.15
C LEU A 424 20.67 -36.24 3.23
N TYR A 425 20.41 -35.80 2.02
CA TYR A 425 19.57 -36.50 1.05
C TYR A 425 20.23 -37.78 0.52
N ARG A 426 19.38 -38.70 0.08
CA ARG A 426 19.70 -40.07 -0.36
C ARG A 426 19.04 -40.34 -1.72
N GLY A 427 19.46 -41.43 -2.38
CA GLY A 427 18.81 -41.87 -3.62
C GLY A 427 18.99 -40.89 -4.78
N ASP A 428 17.92 -40.59 -5.51
CA ASP A 428 17.99 -39.68 -6.67
C ASP A 428 17.97 -38.19 -6.28
N TYR A 429 17.77 -37.89 -5.00
CA TYR A 429 17.74 -36.54 -4.43
C TYR A 429 19.09 -36.08 -3.84
N ARG A 430 20.16 -36.85 -4.03
CA ARG A 430 21.51 -36.57 -3.48
C ARG A 430 22.15 -35.32 -4.09
N SER A 431 22.81 -34.49 -3.27
CA SER A 431 23.74 -33.49 -3.80
C SER A 431 25.05 -34.12 -4.28
N TYR A 432 25.83 -33.35 -5.04
CA TYR A 432 27.16 -33.75 -5.54
C TYR A 432 28.20 -33.97 -4.43
N GLU A 433 27.92 -33.59 -3.18
CA GLU A 433 28.89 -33.59 -2.08
C GLU A 433 29.12 -34.98 -1.46
N TYR A 434 28.16 -35.91 -1.58
CA TYR A 434 28.26 -37.27 -1.04
C TYR A 434 28.09 -38.34 -2.14
N SER A 435 29.19 -39.02 -2.48
CA SER A 435 29.31 -39.89 -3.66
C SER A 435 28.44 -41.16 -3.63
N ASP A 436 28.00 -41.61 -2.46
CA ASP A 436 27.12 -42.77 -2.28
C ASP A 436 26.35 -42.72 -0.94
N ASP A 437 25.35 -43.59 -0.81
CA ASP A 437 24.48 -43.67 0.36
C ASP A 437 25.23 -43.97 1.68
N ALA A 438 26.32 -44.73 1.59
CA ALA A 438 27.14 -45.06 2.76
C ALA A 438 27.94 -43.84 3.24
N ALA A 439 28.40 -42.99 2.32
CA ALA A 439 29.08 -41.74 2.64
C ALA A 439 28.13 -40.75 3.33
N ALA A 440 26.90 -40.58 2.83
CA ALA A 440 25.88 -39.73 3.45
C ALA A 440 25.53 -40.22 4.86
N LYS A 441 25.37 -41.54 5.05
CA LYS A 441 25.13 -42.13 6.37
C LYS A 441 26.30 -41.88 7.33
N ALA A 442 27.54 -42.10 6.87
CA ALA A 442 28.74 -41.87 7.67
C ALA A 442 28.90 -40.39 8.06
N ALA A 443 28.51 -39.47 7.16
CA ALA A 443 28.47 -38.04 7.45
C ALA A 443 27.42 -37.71 8.53
N ALA A 444 26.21 -38.26 8.43
CA ALA A 444 25.17 -38.10 9.45
C ALA A 444 25.62 -38.65 10.82
N GLU A 445 26.24 -39.84 10.84
CA GLU A 445 26.81 -40.42 12.07
C GLU A 445 27.91 -39.55 12.67
N LYS A 446 28.76 -38.97 11.83
CA LYS A 446 29.82 -38.04 12.26
C LYS A 446 29.24 -36.74 12.79
N ALA A 447 28.28 -36.14 12.10
CA ALA A 447 27.58 -34.94 12.55
C ALA A 447 26.93 -35.18 13.92
N ARG A 448 26.17 -36.27 14.06
CA ARG A 448 25.58 -36.70 15.33
C ARG A 448 26.62 -36.80 16.46
N GLN A 449 27.74 -37.48 16.22
CA GLN A 449 28.79 -37.65 17.23
C GLN A 449 29.42 -36.32 17.63
N GLN A 450 29.69 -35.44 16.65
CA GLN A 450 30.29 -34.13 16.89
C GLN A 450 29.33 -33.23 17.67
N ILE A 451 28.07 -33.12 17.25
CA ILE A 451 27.05 -32.33 17.95
C ILE A 451 26.88 -32.84 19.39
N SER A 452 26.77 -34.16 19.57
CA SER A 452 26.62 -34.76 20.91
C SER A 452 27.80 -34.47 21.85
N ALA A 453 28.99 -34.21 21.31
CA ALA A 453 30.20 -33.96 22.08
C ALA A 453 30.41 -32.47 22.41
N HIS A 454 29.63 -31.56 21.83
CA HIS A 454 29.80 -30.11 21.91
C HIS A 454 28.46 -29.40 22.16
N LEU A 455 27.59 -29.99 22.98
CA LEU A 455 26.24 -29.46 23.26
C LEU A 455 26.24 -28.07 23.92
N ASP A 456 27.37 -27.68 24.49
CA ASP A 456 27.61 -26.40 25.15
C ASP A 456 28.22 -25.32 24.22
N ASP A 457 28.55 -25.66 22.98
CA ASP A 457 29.19 -24.76 22.00
C ASP A 457 28.25 -24.50 20.82
N THR A 458 27.43 -23.45 20.95
CA THR A 458 26.41 -23.11 19.95
C THR A 458 27.02 -22.74 18.60
N GLU A 459 28.08 -21.92 18.58
CA GLU A 459 28.78 -21.53 17.35
C GLU A 459 29.34 -22.76 16.62
N TYR A 460 29.89 -23.72 17.37
CA TYR A 460 30.39 -24.94 16.76
C TYR A 460 29.27 -25.84 16.25
N ILE A 461 28.13 -25.94 16.93
CA ILE A 461 26.95 -26.66 16.43
C ILE A 461 26.45 -26.03 15.12
N GLU A 462 26.36 -24.70 15.05
CA GLU A 462 25.97 -23.98 13.82
C GLU A 462 26.94 -24.29 12.68
N TYR A 463 28.25 -24.25 12.93
CA TYR A 463 29.25 -24.65 11.95
C TYR A 463 29.09 -26.11 11.51
N LEU A 464 28.78 -27.03 12.43
CA LEU A 464 28.55 -28.43 12.09
C LEU A 464 27.30 -28.60 11.22
N ILE A 465 26.23 -27.85 11.49
CA ILE A 465 25.03 -27.85 10.66
C ILE A 465 25.34 -27.28 9.28
N TRP A 466 25.98 -26.12 9.19
CA TRP A 466 26.43 -25.54 7.92
C TRP A 466 27.33 -26.51 7.12
N LYS A 467 28.20 -27.25 7.80
CA LYS A 467 29.15 -28.17 7.18
C LYS A 467 28.51 -29.46 6.67
N TYR A 468 27.51 -29.98 7.39
CA TYR A 468 26.97 -31.32 7.15
C TYR A 468 25.58 -31.31 6.56
N SER A 469 24.75 -30.32 6.88
CA SER A 469 23.36 -30.26 6.45
C SER A 469 23.25 -29.63 5.07
N GLU A 470 22.48 -30.25 4.18
CA GLU A 470 22.23 -29.75 2.83
C GLU A 470 21.17 -28.64 2.79
N ASP A 471 20.42 -28.46 3.88
CA ASP A 471 19.44 -27.36 4.03
C ASP A 471 20.04 -26.10 4.67
N TYR A 472 21.25 -26.18 5.22
CA TYR A 472 21.98 -25.07 5.88
C TYR A 472 21.22 -24.30 6.98
N SER A 473 20.11 -24.83 7.51
CA SER A 473 19.31 -24.18 8.56
C SER A 473 20.03 -24.23 9.93
N SER A 474 20.84 -23.21 10.21
CA SER A 474 21.62 -23.11 11.45
C SER A 474 20.85 -22.48 12.62
N SER A 475 19.60 -22.04 12.42
CA SER A 475 18.76 -21.47 13.48
C SER A 475 17.76 -22.52 14.00
N PRO A 476 17.50 -22.57 15.32
CA PRO A 476 16.48 -23.45 15.87
C PRO A 476 15.08 -23.14 15.32
N ASP A 477 14.31 -24.17 15.00
CA ASP A 477 12.96 -24.02 14.46
C ASP A 477 12.03 -25.18 14.85
N LEU A 478 10.74 -25.06 14.51
CA LEU A 478 9.73 -26.11 14.62
C LEU A 478 9.95 -27.16 13.52
N ILE A 479 10.36 -28.35 13.92
CA ILE A 479 10.56 -29.50 13.02
C ILE A 479 9.23 -30.26 12.90
N PRO A 480 8.60 -30.30 11.72
CA PRO A 480 7.34 -31.02 11.51
C PRO A 480 7.57 -32.53 11.54
N LEU A 481 6.76 -33.23 12.35
CA LEU A 481 6.86 -34.69 12.50
C LEU A 481 6.24 -35.44 11.33
N GLU A 482 5.29 -34.84 10.59
CA GLU A 482 4.63 -35.47 9.45
C GLU A 482 5.59 -35.88 8.34
N GLY A 483 6.74 -35.21 8.22
CA GLY A 483 7.79 -35.54 7.26
C GLY A 483 8.62 -36.77 7.63
N PHE A 484 8.36 -37.43 8.76
CA PHE A 484 9.10 -38.60 9.25
C PHE A 484 8.22 -39.86 9.28
N SER A 485 8.83 -41.03 9.08
CA SER A 485 8.18 -42.32 9.30
C SER A 485 7.64 -42.46 10.73
N GLU A 486 6.57 -43.26 10.93
CA GLU A 486 5.94 -43.46 12.26
C GLU A 486 6.95 -43.85 13.36
N ALA A 487 7.95 -44.67 13.00
CA ALA A 487 9.01 -45.08 13.92
C ALA A 487 9.92 -43.91 14.34
N ASN A 488 10.31 -43.05 13.39
CA ASN A 488 11.14 -41.89 13.67
C ASN A 488 10.33 -40.77 14.37
N GLN A 489 9.05 -40.61 14.05
CA GLN A 489 8.15 -39.77 14.84
C GLN A 489 8.11 -40.22 16.30
N ALA A 490 7.91 -41.51 16.56
CA ALA A 490 7.92 -42.05 17.93
C ALA A 490 9.27 -41.82 18.63
N ALA A 491 10.39 -41.93 17.91
CA ALA A 491 11.72 -41.64 18.46
C ALA A 491 11.88 -40.15 18.83
N LEU A 492 11.45 -39.24 17.96
CA LEU A 492 11.52 -37.79 18.17
C LEU A 492 10.58 -37.31 19.28
N LYS A 493 9.36 -37.85 19.37
CA LYS A 493 8.42 -37.57 20.47
C LYS A 493 9.01 -37.93 21.84
N ASN A 494 9.80 -38.99 21.90
CA ASN A 494 10.46 -39.45 23.14
C ASN A 494 11.84 -38.80 23.40
N LEU A 495 12.35 -38.00 22.47
CA LEU A 495 13.62 -37.29 22.64
C LEU A 495 13.48 -36.22 23.73
N ARG A 496 14.46 -36.13 24.63
CA ARG A 496 14.46 -35.11 25.70
C ARG A 496 15.14 -33.84 25.21
N VAL A 497 14.76 -32.71 25.81
CA VAL A 497 15.47 -31.43 25.61
C VAL A 497 16.97 -31.62 25.91
N GLY A 498 17.82 -31.07 25.05
CA GLY A 498 19.27 -31.19 25.08
C GLY A 498 19.81 -32.52 24.55
N GLN A 499 18.98 -33.39 23.96
CA GLN A 499 19.44 -34.65 23.38
C GLN A 499 19.51 -34.60 21.85
N VAL A 500 20.50 -35.31 21.33
CA VAL A 500 20.65 -35.59 19.89
C VAL A 500 20.01 -36.94 19.58
N SER A 501 19.17 -36.99 18.54
CA SER A 501 18.55 -38.22 18.06
C SER A 501 19.59 -39.25 17.61
N GLN A 502 19.15 -40.49 17.37
CA GLN A 502 19.90 -41.37 16.48
C GLN A 502 19.87 -40.82 15.05
N VAL A 503 20.71 -41.36 14.17
CA VAL A 503 20.55 -41.08 12.73
C VAL A 503 19.23 -41.67 12.28
N LEU A 504 18.26 -40.79 12.02
CA LEU A 504 16.94 -41.11 11.50
C LEU A 504 17.11 -41.40 10.02
N THR A 505 16.62 -42.55 9.59
CA THR A 505 16.71 -42.97 8.18
C THR A 505 15.31 -42.89 7.60
N GLU A 506 15.12 -41.99 6.64
CA GLU A 506 13.93 -41.88 5.80
C GLU A 506 14.24 -42.40 4.39
N GLU A 507 13.22 -42.48 3.54
CA GLU A 507 13.35 -42.95 2.15
C GLU A 507 14.30 -42.05 1.34
N ASP A 508 14.17 -40.75 1.52
CA ASP A 508 14.82 -39.68 0.77
C ASP A 508 16.01 -39.05 1.50
N ARG A 509 16.16 -39.26 2.82
CA ARG A 509 17.20 -38.58 3.62
C ARG A 509 17.66 -39.31 4.87
N TYR A 510 18.82 -38.93 5.38
CA TYR A 510 19.25 -39.13 6.76
C TYR A 510 19.05 -37.83 7.53
N ALA A 511 18.52 -37.92 8.74
CA ALA A 511 18.33 -36.77 9.61
C ALA A 511 18.92 -37.00 11.01
N VAL A 512 19.44 -35.94 11.61
CA VAL A 512 19.89 -35.91 13.01
C VAL A 512 19.30 -34.67 13.65
N VAL A 513 18.55 -34.84 14.73
CA VAL A 513 17.85 -33.75 15.42
C VAL A 513 18.45 -33.53 16.80
N LEU A 514 18.86 -32.31 17.10
CA LEU A 514 19.13 -31.83 18.45
C LEU A 514 17.87 -31.13 18.96
N LYS A 515 17.19 -31.73 19.96
CA LYS A 515 16.01 -31.14 20.57
C LYS A 515 16.42 -30.03 21.54
N LEU A 516 15.82 -28.86 21.40
CA LEU A 516 16.07 -27.68 22.23
C LEU A 516 14.83 -27.35 23.07
N ASP A 517 14.97 -26.40 24.01
CA ASP A 517 13.82 -25.93 24.79
C ASP A 517 13.08 -24.83 24.01
N PRO A 518 11.83 -25.05 23.57
CA PRO A 518 11.05 -24.03 22.89
C PRO A 518 10.78 -22.79 23.74
N SER A 519 10.88 -22.86 25.07
CA SER A 519 10.67 -21.66 25.92
C SER A 519 11.80 -20.63 25.81
N ASP A 520 12.95 -21.00 25.25
CA ASP A 520 14.05 -20.07 25.00
C ASP A 520 13.77 -19.16 23.80
N ASN A 521 12.71 -19.44 23.03
CA ASN A 521 12.27 -18.65 21.90
C ASN A 521 10.91 -18.00 22.23
N THR A 522 10.93 -16.68 22.42
CA THR A 522 9.75 -15.90 22.78
C THR A 522 8.66 -16.01 21.73
N TYR A 523 9.01 -15.95 20.44
CA TYR A 523 8.05 -16.07 19.34
C TYR A 523 7.31 -17.41 19.37
N VAL A 524 8.02 -18.53 19.54
CA VAL A 524 7.39 -19.86 19.65
C VAL A 524 6.47 -19.94 20.87
N SER A 525 6.92 -19.40 22.01
CA SER A 525 6.13 -19.42 23.25
C SER A 525 4.86 -18.56 23.16
N GLU A 526 4.94 -17.39 22.53
CA GLU A 526 3.81 -16.47 22.31
C GLU A 526 2.83 -17.03 21.29
N LEU A 527 3.34 -17.58 20.18
CA LEU A 527 2.51 -18.25 19.17
C LEU A 527 1.70 -19.39 19.78
N ALA A 528 2.34 -20.26 20.58
CA ALA A 528 1.66 -21.36 21.25
C ALA A 528 0.60 -20.89 22.27
N ALA A 529 0.83 -19.78 22.95
CA ALA A 529 -0.15 -19.18 23.86
C ALA A 529 -1.31 -18.48 23.12
N SER A 530 -1.05 -17.95 21.92
CA SER A 530 -2.06 -17.25 21.11
C SER A 530 -3.18 -18.17 20.63
N ILE A 531 -2.87 -19.44 20.33
CA ILE A 531 -3.84 -20.42 19.81
C ILE A 531 -5.02 -20.64 20.79
N PRO A 532 -4.79 -21.05 22.06
CA PRO A 532 -5.89 -21.20 23.02
C PRO A 532 -6.54 -19.86 23.40
N ALA A 533 -5.81 -18.74 23.34
CA ALA A 533 -6.37 -17.41 23.53
C ALA A 533 -7.40 -17.05 22.44
N MET A 534 -7.05 -17.27 21.18
CA MET A 534 -7.95 -17.07 20.04
C MET A 534 -9.12 -18.05 20.06
N ALA A 535 -8.89 -19.32 20.43
CA ALA A 535 -9.99 -20.28 20.59
C ALA A 535 -10.99 -19.83 21.67
N GLN A 536 -10.49 -19.31 22.80
CA GLN A 536 -11.33 -18.75 23.86
C GLN A 536 -12.09 -17.50 23.39
N LEU A 537 -11.43 -16.59 22.65
CA LEU A 537 -12.08 -15.40 22.11
C LEU A 537 -13.18 -15.77 21.09
N THR A 538 -12.94 -16.77 20.24
CA THR A 538 -13.92 -17.31 19.31
C THR A 538 -15.12 -17.91 20.05
N GLU A 539 -14.89 -18.68 21.12
CA GLU A 539 -15.98 -19.23 21.94
C GLU A 539 -16.84 -18.13 22.58
N TRP A 540 -16.21 -17.07 23.11
CA TRP A 540 -16.92 -15.89 23.60
C TRP A 540 -17.75 -15.23 22.49
N ALA A 541 -17.14 -15.00 21.33
CA ALA A 541 -17.81 -14.40 20.19
C ALA A 541 -19.01 -15.26 19.75
N GLU A 542 -18.86 -16.57 19.56
CA GLU A 542 -19.94 -17.47 19.15
C GLU A 542 -21.11 -17.49 20.14
N SER A 543 -20.83 -17.44 21.45
CA SER A 543 -21.84 -17.46 22.51
C SER A 543 -22.45 -16.08 22.83
N SER A 544 -21.85 -15.00 22.32
CA SER A 544 -22.29 -13.63 22.59
C SER A 544 -23.71 -13.36 22.07
N LYS A 545 -24.47 -12.60 22.85
CA LYS A 545 -25.79 -12.13 22.44
C LYS A 545 -25.65 -10.87 21.61
N VAL A 546 -26.10 -10.92 20.36
CA VAL A 546 -26.13 -9.77 19.44
C VAL A 546 -27.54 -9.19 19.36
N THR A 547 -27.66 -7.87 19.47
CA THR A 547 -28.89 -7.12 19.16
C THR A 547 -28.57 -6.08 18.10
N THR A 548 -29.29 -6.10 16.98
CA THR A 548 -29.06 -5.15 15.87
C THR A 548 -30.00 -3.95 15.98
N ALA A 549 -29.53 -2.80 15.50
CA ALA A 549 -30.35 -1.61 15.31
C ALA A 549 -30.86 -1.54 13.86
N ALA A 550 -31.90 -0.75 13.62
CA ALA A 550 -32.44 -0.54 12.27
C ALA A 550 -31.39 0.02 11.29
N ALA A 551 -30.40 0.78 11.78
CA ALA A 551 -29.30 1.29 10.97
C ALA A 551 -28.41 0.15 10.43
N TYR A 552 -28.10 -0.87 11.24
CA TYR A 552 -27.38 -2.07 10.81
C TYR A 552 -28.18 -2.88 9.79
N ASP A 553 -29.47 -3.07 10.04
CA ASP A 553 -30.34 -3.84 9.13
C ASP A 553 -30.45 -3.17 7.75
N ALA A 554 -30.33 -1.84 7.70
CA ALA A 554 -30.42 -1.03 6.48
C ALA A 554 -29.12 -0.93 5.67
N VAL A 555 -27.98 -1.45 6.17
CA VAL A 555 -26.71 -1.43 5.43
C VAL A 555 -26.82 -2.27 4.15
N ASP A 556 -26.57 -1.63 3.01
CA ASP A 556 -26.33 -2.26 1.72
C ASP A 556 -24.81 -2.30 1.47
N VAL A 557 -24.23 -3.49 1.58
CA VAL A 557 -22.80 -3.70 1.44
C VAL A 557 -22.30 -3.39 0.02
N ALA A 558 -23.09 -3.66 -1.01
CA ALA A 558 -22.68 -3.37 -2.39
C ALA A 558 -22.58 -1.85 -2.62
N SER A 559 -23.55 -1.10 -2.09
CA SER A 559 -23.52 0.36 -2.12
C SER A 559 -22.37 0.93 -1.29
N ALA A 560 -22.08 0.33 -0.12
CA ALA A 560 -20.95 0.72 0.72
C ALA A 560 -19.60 0.47 0.03
N ALA A 561 -19.43 -0.68 -0.62
CA ALA A 561 -18.23 -1.01 -1.38
C ALA A 561 -18.00 -0.02 -2.53
N ALA A 562 -19.04 0.28 -3.32
CA ALA A 562 -18.93 1.29 -4.39
C ALA A 562 -18.61 2.70 -3.86
N ALA A 563 -19.11 3.07 -2.68
CA ALA A 563 -18.78 4.34 -2.05
C ALA A 563 -17.34 4.37 -1.52
N TYR A 564 -16.85 3.25 -0.99
CA TYR A 564 -15.49 3.09 -0.51
C TYR A 564 -14.46 3.10 -1.66
N ASP A 565 -14.70 2.32 -2.72
CA ASP A 565 -13.94 2.31 -3.96
C ASP A 565 -13.77 3.72 -4.54
N ALA A 566 -14.86 4.49 -4.64
CA ALA A 566 -14.83 5.87 -5.12
C ALA A 566 -13.99 6.84 -4.25
N LEU A 567 -13.70 6.50 -2.98
CA LEU A 567 -12.84 7.29 -2.09
C LEU A 567 -11.37 6.88 -2.18
N MET A 568 -11.10 5.59 -2.40
CA MET A 568 -9.74 5.06 -2.46
C MET A 568 -9.07 5.31 -3.81
N GLY A 569 -9.86 5.57 -4.85
CA GLY A 569 -9.36 5.71 -6.23
C GLY A 569 -9.12 4.36 -6.85
#